data_AF-A0A024GXA3-F1
#
_entry.id   AF-A0A024GXA3-F1
#
_cell.length_a   1.000
_cell.length_b   1.000
_cell.length_c   1.000
_cell.angle_alpha   90.00
_cell.angle_beta   90.00
_cell.angle_gamma   90.00
#
_symmetry.space_group_name_H-M   'P 1'
#
loop_
_entity.id
_entity.type
_entity.pdbx_description
1 polymer ?
#
loop_
_entity_poly.entity_id
_entity_poly.type
_entity_poly.pdbx_seq_one_letter_code
_entity_poly.pdbx_strand_id
1 'polypeptide(L)'
;MSLVIQQPGNSVVTDLGRFRGPRFGLPVNGALDQFSARAANILAGNADNAPLLEITALDFRMRATTDLLIAVTGAPLHLSVGGRECQQWEPVSVRVGETVAIRRIDGGLRAYIAVHGSVEAPVLLGSCAPDTVVGFGLRLTEGTELKTFRSVPPIRQPYFDLPLFRLGLTRPEFTSTAVVEVTDGPDVDEFGDTAELLYNTDYTVSARSNHIGLRLGGALPERQSTAEVLSRGVPVGAIEVPSREELLVLHRGRGVTAGYPVLAVVTSRSLDVLAQARPGHKITFRKTSVPEATAKHRAALRELETLRSTISTVFALLGVGNQPGNHYGSQPSNHYGNQPGWPRLAPAAGS
;
A
#
# COMPACT_ATOMS: atom_id res chain seq x y z
N MET A 1 -21.90 6.08 13.33
CA MET A 1 -20.95 6.98 12.64
C MET A 1 -20.43 6.21 11.45
N SER A 2 -20.70 6.66 10.23
CA SER A 2 -20.33 5.93 9.02
C SER A 2 -20.05 6.86 7.84
N LEU A 3 -19.64 6.25 6.74
CA LEU A 3 -19.64 6.86 5.42
C LEU A 3 -20.25 5.85 4.44
N VAL A 4 -20.89 6.35 3.40
CA VAL A 4 -21.60 5.52 2.40
C VAL A 4 -20.96 5.73 1.04
N ILE A 5 -20.60 4.63 0.39
CA ILE A 5 -20.03 4.65 -0.96
C ILE A 5 -21.13 4.94 -1.99
N GLN A 6 -20.94 5.99 -2.78
CA GLN A 6 -21.88 6.40 -3.85
C GLN A 6 -21.38 6.00 -5.24
N GLN A 7 -20.07 5.97 -5.43
CA GLN A 7 -19.44 5.50 -6.66
C GLN A 7 -18.14 4.79 -6.26
N PRO A 8 -18.07 3.46 -6.34
CA PRO A 8 -16.94 2.71 -5.78
C PRO A 8 -15.68 2.74 -6.65
N GLY A 9 -15.80 3.00 -7.96
CA GLY A 9 -14.67 2.80 -8.88
C GLY A 9 -14.10 1.38 -8.76
N ASN A 10 -12.77 1.25 -8.73
CA ASN A 10 -12.08 0.04 -8.29
C ASN A 10 -11.43 0.33 -6.93
N SER A 11 -12.12 -0.02 -5.83
CA SER A 11 -11.66 0.29 -4.49
C SER A 11 -11.88 -0.84 -3.49
N VAL A 12 -11.00 -0.84 -2.48
CA VAL A 12 -10.95 -1.82 -1.40
C VAL A 12 -10.60 -1.12 -0.10
N VAL A 13 -10.98 -1.71 1.04
CA VAL A 13 -10.32 -1.40 2.31
C VAL A 13 -9.07 -2.28 2.41
N THR A 14 -7.95 -1.66 2.75
CA THR A 14 -6.65 -2.31 2.91
C THR A 14 -5.93 -1.75 4.14
N ASP A 15 -4.74 -2.28 4.41
CA ASP A 15 -3.76 -1.74 5.35
C ASP A 15 -2.36 -1.95 4.76
N LEU A 16 -1.29 -1.93 5.56
CA LEU A 16 0.07 -2.17 5.05
C LEU A 16 0.38 -3.65 4.84
N GLY A 17 -0.49 -4.56 5.26
CA GLY A 17 -0.42 -5.99 4.97
C GLY A 17 -0.18 -6.88 6.18
N ARG A 18 -0.22 -8.17 5.90
CA ARG A 18 -0.19 -9.30 6.84
C ARG A 18 1.21 -9.85 6.97
N PHE A 19 2.10 -9.15 7.67
CA PHE A 19 3.52 -9.52 7.77
C PHE A 19 3.79 -10.92 8.36
N ARG A 20 2.85 -11.46 9.16
CA ARG A 20 2.92 -12.83 9.69
C ARG A 20 2.29 -13.87 8.78
N GLY A 21 1.69 -13.49 7.65
CA GLY A 21 1.06 -14.37 6.67
C GLY A 21 2.04 -15.36 6.03
N PRO A 22 3.25 -14.92 5.58
CA PRO A 22 4.16 -15.80 4.86
C PRO A 22 4.56 -17.08 5.58
N ARG A 23 4.66 -17.08 6.91
CA ARG A 23 4.96 -18.29 7.71
C ARG A 23 3.86 -19.37 7.63
N PHE A 24 2.68 -19.03 7.12
CA PHE A 24 1.54 -19.91 6.89
C PHE A 24 1.23 -20.09 5.40
N GLY A 25 2.14 -19.70 4.50
CA GLY A 25 1.93 -19.81 3.06
C GLY A 25 1.02 -18.74 2.46
N LEU A 26 0.60 -17.73 3.24
CA LEU A 26 -0.24 -16.63 2.75
C LEU A 26 0.61 -15.41 2.34
N PRO A 27 0.30 -14.74 1.21
CA PRO A 27 0.95 -13.50 0.83
C PRO A 27 0.81 -12.40 1.90
N VAL A 28 1.74 -11.44 1.87
CA VAL A 28 1.66 -10.26 2.75
C VAL A 28 0.51 -9.33 2.34
N ASN A 29 0.23 -9.18 1.04
CA ASN A 29 -0.76 -8.23 0.51
C ASN A 29 -0.58 -6.81 1.12
N GLY A 30 -1.66 -6.04 1.17
CA GLY A 30 -1.69 -4.65 1.66
C GLY A 30 -1.47 -3.65 0.53
N ALA A 31 -1.49 -2.37 0.88
CA ALA A 31 -1.23 -1.26 -0.02
C ALA A 31 0.07 -1.49 -0.83
N LEU A 32 0.02 -1.31 -2.14
CA LEU A 32 1.21 -1.52 -2.96
C LEU A 32 2.21 -0.37 -2.76
N ASP A 33 1.72 0.87 -2.74
CA ASP A 33 2.49 2.06 -2.38
C ASP A 33 2.40 2.26 -0.87
N GLN A 34 3.42 1.77 -0.17
CA GLN A 34 3.46 1.75 1.29
C GLN A 34 3.72 3.14 1.85
N PHE A 35 4.45 3.98 1.11
CA PHE A 35 4.75 5.35 1.54
C PHE A 35 3.49 6.20 1.55
N SER A 36 2.72 6.23 0.45
CA SER A 36 1.48 7.01 0.38
C SER A 36 0.45 6.52 1.40
N ALA A 37 0.28 5.20 1.54
CA ALA A 37 -0.63 4.64 2.54
C ALA A 37 -0.27 5.07 3.99
N ARG A 38 1.02 5.03 4.36
CA ARG A 38 1.49 5.53 5.65
C ARG A 38 1.25 7.03 5.81
N ALA A 39 1.59 7.81 4.79
CA ALA A 39 1.42 9.26 4.81
C ALA A 39 -0.05 9.65 4.99
N ALA A 40 -0.99 8.99 4.30
CA ALA A 40 -2.42 9.20 4.50
C ALA A 40 -2.82 8.94 5.96
N ASN A 41 -2.43 7.81 6.53
CA ASN A 41 -2.74 7.49 7.91
C ASN A 41 -2.13 8.50 8.89
N ILE A 42 -0.87 8.87 8.70
CA ILE A 42 -0.20 9.86 9.55
C ILE A 42 -0.90 11.21 9.47
N LEU A 43 -1.23 11.70 8.27
CA LEU A 43 -1.96 12.95 8.07
C LEU A 43 -3.35 12.93 8.70
N ALA A 44 -4.02 11.76 8.72
CA ALA A 44 -5.27 11.58 9.43
C ALA A 44 -5.08 11.37 10.96
N GLY A 45 -3.86 11.38 11.49
CA GLY A 45 -3.57 11.16 12.90
C GLY A 45 -3.72 9.71 13.38
N ASN A 46 -3.63 8.75 12.45
CA ASN A 46 -3.76 7.31 12.72
C ASN A 46 -2.39 6.63 12.89
N ALA A 47 -2.41 5.39 13.39
CA ALA A 47 -1.29 4.47 13.27
C ALA A 47 -1.06 4.08 11.80
N ASP A 48 0.18 3.78 11.44
CA ASP A 48 0.60 3.50 10.05
C ASP A 48 -0.21 2.40 9.36
N ASN A 49 -0.51 1.34 10.10
CA ASN A 49 -1.23 0.17 9.61
C ASN A 49 -2.75 0.23 9.87
N ALA A 50 -3.30 1.41 10.16
CA ALA A 50 -4.73 1.55 10.33
C ALA A 50 -5.47 1.27 9.00
N PRO A 51 -6.66 0.63 9.03
CA PRO A 51 -7.44 0.41 7.82
C PRO A 51 -7.76 1.71 7.09
N LEU A 52 -7.52 1.71 5.78
CA LEU A 52 -7.76 2.83 4.88
C LEU A 52 -8.28 2.35 3.53
N LEU A 53 -8.81 3.25 2.71
CA LEU A 53 -9.34 2.91 1.39
C LEU A 53 -8.22 3.07 0.35
N GLU A 54 -8.02 2.05 -0.49
CA GLU A 54 -7.20 2.14 -1.71
C GLU A 54 -8.14 2.23 -2.92
N ILE A 55 -7.89 3.21 -3.79
CA ILE A 55 -8.64 3.44 -5.03
C ILE A 55 -7.67 3.32 -6.20
N THR A 56 -8.02 2.50 -7.18
CA THR A 56 -7.20 2.21 -8.35
C THR A 56 -7.84 2.76 -9.61
N ALA A 57 -7.16 3.68 -10.30
CA ALA A 57 -7.46 4.27 -11.61
C ALA A 57 -8.79 5.04 -11.79
N LEU A 58 -9.88 4.57 -11.19
CA LEU A 58 -11.24 5.01 -11.49
C LEU A 58 -11.74 6.03 -10.48
N ASP A 59 -12.65 6.88 -10.95
CA ASP A 59 -13.34 7.87 -10.14
C ASP A 59 -14.09 7.21 -8.97
N PHE A 60 -14.05 7.87 -7.81
CA PHE A 60 -14.61 7.39 -6.55
C PHE A 60 -15.40 8.50 -5.85
N ARG A 61 -16.53 8.14 -5.24
CA ARG A 61 -17.32 9.04 -4.40
C ARG A 61 -17.85 8.35 -3.15
N MET A 62 -17.76 9.05 -2.03
CA MET A 62 -18.41 8.67 -0.78
C MET A 62 -19.12 9.87 -0.15
N ARG A 63 -20.20 9.62 0.58
CA ARG A 63 -20.93 10.62 1.36
C ARG A 63 -20.73 10.36 2.85
N ALA A 64 -20.37 11.40 3.58
CA ALA A 64 -20.22 11.30 5.03
C ALA A 64 -21.60 11.31 5.72
N THR A 65 -21.84 10.41 6.68
CA THR A 65 -23.04 10.42 7.52
C THR A 65 -22.79 11.07 8.89
N THR A 66 -21.57 11.52 9.11
CA THR A 66 -21.07 12.22 10.30
C THR A 66 -19.94 13.17 9.89
N ASP A 67 -19.49 14.06 10.76
CA ASP A 67 -18.32 14.90 10.46
C ASP A 67 -17.05 14.05 10.50
N LEU A 68 -16.22 14.16 9.46
CA LEU A 68 -14.98 13.42 9.29
C LEU A 68 -13.79 14.36 9.13
N LEU A 69 -12.62 13.87 9.53
CA LEU A 69 -11.33 14.39 9.11
C LEU A 69 -10.65 13.30 8.27
N ILE A 70 -10.29 13.61 7.03
CA ILE A 70 -9.67 12.65 6.11
C ILE A 70 -8.31 13.16 5.65
N ALA A 71 -7.52 12.28 5.05
CA ALA A 71 -6.37 12.67 4.24
C ALA A 71 -6.33 11.80 2.98
N VAL A 72 -5.99 12.42 1.84
CA VAL A 72 -5.87 11.74 0.55
C VAL A 72 -4.44 11.87 0.03
N THR A 73 -3.82 10.76 -0.35
CA THR A 73 -2.45 10.70 -0.88
C THR A 73 -2.38 9.73 -2.07
N GLY A 74 -1.17 9.52 -2.59
CA GLY A 74 -0.92 8.69 -3.76
C GLY A 74 -0.86 9.53 -5.04
N ALA A 75 -1.27 8.91 -6.14
CA ALA A 75 -1.23 9.52 -7.46
C ALA A 75 -1.95 10.88 -7.51
N PRO A 76 -1.42 11.84 -8.29
CA PRO A 76 -2.12 13.08 -8.62
C PRO A 76 -3.56 12.82 -9.08
N LEU A 77 -4.46 13.68 -8.62
CA LEU A 77 -5.91 13.56 -8.78
C LEU A 77 -6.60 14.88 -8.42
N HIS A 78 -7.86 14.99 -8.82
CA HIS A 78 -8.78 16.04 -8.38
C HIS A 78 -9.59 15.57 -7.19
N LEU A 79 -9.39 16.24 -6.05
CA LEU A 79 -10.11 16.01 -4.81
C LEU A 79 -11.10 17.16 -4.57
N SER A 80 -12.38 16.82 -4.37
CA SER A 80 -13.38 17.80 -3.95
C SER A 80 -14.23 17.29 -2.78
N VAL A 81 -14.63 18.21 -1.91
CA VAL A 81 -15.48 17.95 -0.74
C VAL A 81 -16.63 18.94 -0.73
N GLY A 82 -17.87 18.44 -0.85
CA GLY A 82 -19.05 19.30 -0.96
C GLY A 82 -19.01 20.22 -2.20
N GLY A 83 -18.32 19.78 -3.27
CA GLY A 83 -18.12 20.58 -4.49
C GLY A 83 -16.95 21.56 -4.45
N ARG A 84 -16.25 21.70 -3.32
CA ARG A 84 -15.07 22.58 -3.19
C ARG A 84 -13.80 21.79 -3.43
N GLU A 85 -12.92 22.27 -4.31
CA GLU A 85 -11.60 21.66 -4.52
C GLU A 85 -10.76 21.71 -3.23
N CYS A 86 -10.09 20.61 -2.93
CA CYS A 86 -9.26 20.43 -1.74
C CYS A 86 -7.87 19.92 -2.13
N GLN A 87 -6.87 20.21 -1.30
CA GLN A 87 -5.51 19.73 -1.54
C GLN A 87 -5.35 18.29 -1.09
N GLN A 88 -4.59 17.52 -1.87
CA GLN A 88 -4.06 16.24 -1.42
C GLN A 88 -2.86 16.44 -0.49
N TRP A 89 -2.48 15.38 0.21
CA TRP A 89 -1.34 15.36 1.14
C TRP A 89 -1.48 16.34 2.31
N GLU A 90 -2.73 16.66 2.66
CA GLU A 90 -3.12 17.51 3.78
C GLU A 90 -4.37 16.89 4.46
N PRO A 91 -4.59 17.13 5.77
CA PRO A 91 -5.85 16.83 6.41
C PRO A 91 -6.99 17.70 5.85
N VAL A 92 -8.14 17.10 5.60
CA VAL A 92 -9.32 17.75 5.01
C VAL A 92 -10.55 17.43 5.86
N SER A 93 -11.26 18.47 6.31
CA SER A 93 -12.52 18.31 7.03
C SER A 93 -13.70 18.13 6.08
N VAL A 94 -14.54 17.14 6.39
CA VAL A 94 -15.75 16.77 5.65
C VAL A 94 -16.92 16.87 6.61
N ARG A 95 -17.92 17.68 6.27
CA ARG A 95 -19.16 17.78 7.07
C ARG A 95 -20.09 16.61 6.79
N VAL A 96 -20.91 16.28 7.77
CA VAL A 96 -22.06 15.39 7.56
C VAL A 96 -22.87 15.83 6.34
N GLY A 97 -23.20 14.86 5.49
CA GLY A 97 -23.93 15.08 4.25
C GLY A 97 -23.07 15.50 3.05
N GLU A 98 -21.84 16.00 3.24
CA GLU A 98 -20.95 16.33 2.14
C GLU A 98 -20.45 15.06 1.42
N THR A 99 -20.30 15.18 0.10
CA THR A 99 -19.68 14.16 -0.75
C THR A 99 -18.20 14.47 -0.93
N VAL A 100 -17.35 13.47 -0.69
CA VAL A 100 -15.95 13.43 -1.10
C VAL A 100 -15.90 12.78 -2.48
N ALA A 101 -15.30 13.46 -3.45
CA ALA A 101 -15.12 12.96 -4.80
C ALA A 101 -13.66 13.01 -5.23
N ILE A 102 -13.18 11.87 -5.74
CA ILE A 102 -11.89 11.71 -6.40
C ILE A 102 -12.14 11.50 -7.88
N ARG A 103 -11.48 12.32 -8.70
CA ARG A 103 -11.56 12.24 -10.16
C ARG A 103 -10.19 12.39 -10.78
N ARG A 104 -10.06 11.99 -12.05
CA ARG A 104 -8.86 12.23 -12.87
C ARG A 104 -7.57 11.81 -12.17
N ILE A 105 -7.50 10.56 -11.70
CA ILE A 105 -6.25 10.02 -11.20
C ILE A 105 -5.27 9.97 -12.39
N ASP A 106 -4.21 10.78 -12.35
CA ASP A 106 -3.23 10.97 -13.41
C ASP A 106 -1.79 10.88 -12.86
N GLY A 107 -0.80 10.68 -13.74
CA GLY A 107 0.62 10.51 -13.38
C GLY A 107 0.98 9.20 -12.64
N GLY A 108 0.04 8.62 -11.88
CA GLY A 108 0.16 7.34 -11.18
C GLY A 108 -1.14 6.54 -11.24
N LEU A 109 -1.27 5.47 -10.46
CA LEU A 109 -2.39 4.52 -10.56
C LEU A 109 -3.26 4.44 -9.30
N ARG A 110 -2.68 4.65 -8.11
CA ARG A 110 -3.32 4.37 -6.82
C ARG A 110 -3.39 5.59 -5.95
N ALA A 111 -4.55 5.79 -5.32
CA ALA A 111 -4.79 6.80 -4.31
C ALA A 111 -5.26 6.16 -3.00
N TYR A 112 -4.97 6.82 -1.89
CA TYR A 112 -5.30 6.32 -0.55
C TYR A 112 -6.11 7.35 0.22
N ILE A 113 -7.24 6.95 0.80
CA ILE A 113 -8.04 7.78 1.70
C ILE A 113 -7.96 7.19 3.11
N ALA A 114 -7.35 7.93 4.03
CA ALA A 114 -7.43 7.64 5.46
C ALA A 114 -8.50 8.52 6.12
N VAL A 115 -9.22 7.96 7.09
CA VAL A 115 -10.19 8.67 7.94
C VAL A 115 -9.64 8.70 9.36
N HIS A 116 -9.68 9.85 10.03
CA HIS A 116 -9.23 9.96 11.42
C HIS A 116 -10.01 8.98 12.32
N GLY A 117 -9.27 8.20 13.11
CA GLY A 117 -9.83 7.09 13.89
C GLY A 117 -10.04 5.79 13.11
N SER A 118 -9.74 5.78 11.81
CA SER A 118 -9.89 4.67 10.85
C SER A 118 -11.32 4.19 10.58
N VAL A 119 -11.44 3.28 9.61
CA VAL A 119 -12.68 2.57 9.28
C VAL A 119 -12.67 1.15 9.85
N GLU A 120 -13.86 0.59 10.08
CA GLU A 120 -14.02 -0.81 10.46
C GLU A 120 -13.80 -1.73 9.25
N ALA A 121 -13.05 -2.81 9.45
CA ALA A 121 -12.81 -3.82 8.43
C ALA A 121 -12.56 -5.20 9.08
N PRO A 122 -12.93 -6.31 8.42
CA PRO A 122 -12.55 -7.63 8.89
C PRO A 122 -11.03 -7.79 8.87
N VAL A 123 -10.49 -8.54 9.82
CA VAL A 123 -9.05 -8.82 9.91
C VAL A 123 -8.76 -10.32 9.83
N LEU A 124 -7.75 -10.68 9.07
CA LEU A 124 -7.20 -12.04 8.97
C LEU A 124 -5.71 -11.98 9.29
N LEU A 125 -5.30 -12.69 10.35
CA LEU A 125 -3.93 -12.70 10.86
C LEU A 125 -3.36 -11.29 11.13
N GLY A 126 -4.22 -10.41 11.65
CA GLY A 126 -3.86 -9.05 12.05
C GLY A 126 -3.84 -8.02 10.92
N SER A 127 -4.44 -8.32 9.76
CA SER A 127 -4.53 -7.37 8.64
C SER A 127 -5.86 -7.47 7.89
N CYS A 128 -6.36 -6.34 7.40
CA CYS A 128 -7.56 -6.24 6.55
C CYS A 128 -7.25 -6.27 5.05
N ALA A 129 -5.97 -6.42 4.68
CA ALA A 129 -5.55 -6.48 3.29
C ALA A 129 -6.30 -7.54 2.47
N PRO A 130 -6.85 -7.18 1.30
CA PRO A 130 -7.50 -8.12 0.41
C PRO A 130 -6.56 -9.23 -0.04
N ASP A 131 -7.11 -10.42 -0.18
CA ASP A 131 -6.41 -11.63 -0.57
C ASP A 131 -7.26 -12.45 -1.54
N THR A 132 -6.91 -12.40 -2.81
CA THR A 132 -7.63 -13.08 -3.88
C THR A 132 -7.47 -14.60 -3.82
N VAL A 133 -6.42 -15.12 -3.17
CA VAL A 133 -6.16 -16.57 -3.10
C VAL A 133 -7.16 -17.25 -2.16
N VAL A 134 -7.47 -16.61 -1.04
CA VAL A 134 -8.41 -17.12 -0.03
C VAL A 134 -9.77 -16.43 -0.05
N GLY A 135 -10.01 -15.51 -1.00
CA GLY A 135 -11.27 -14.77 -1.12
C GLY A 135 -11.58 -13.85 0.06
N PHE A 136 -10.54 -13.25 0.66
CA PHE A 136 -10.67 -12.37 1.83
C PHE A 136 -10.52 -10.89 1.47
N GLY A 137 -11.11 -10.02 2.28
CA GLY A 137 -10.99 -8.57 2.18
C GLY A 137 -12.33 -7.89 1.96
N LEU A 138 -12.32 -6.56 1.96
CA LEU A 138 -13.52 -5.74 1.79
C LEU A 138 -13.40 -4.92 0.50
N ARG A 139 -13.96 -5.46 -0.58
CA ARG A 139 -14.17 -4.70 -1.82
C ARG A 139 -15.39 -3.80 -1.67
N LEU A 140 -15.26 -2.54 -2.06
CA LEU A 140 -16.35 -1.58 -1.93
C LEU A 140 -17.27 -1.64 -3.14
N THR A 141 -18.56 -1.59 -2.88
CA THR A 141 -19.61 -1.43 -3.89
C THR A 141 -20.45 -0.21 -3.57
N GLU A 142 -21.24 0.26 -4.54
CA GLU A 142 -22.25 1.28 -4.26
C GLU A 142 -23.17 0.82 -3.11
N GLY A 143 -23.49 1.74 -2.21
CA GLY A 143 -24.27 1.48 -1.00
C GLY A 143 -23.49 0.84 0.15
N THR A 144 -22.21 0.47 -0.03
CA THR A 144 -21.39 -0.02 1.09
C THR A 144 -21.32 1.05 2.18
N GLU A 145 -21.74 0.70 3.39
CA GLU A 145 -21.61 1.56 4.56
C GLU A 145 -20.39 1.12 5.38
N LEU A 146 -19.43 2.02 5.55
CA LEU A 146 -18.25 1.79 6.39
C LEU A 146 -18.40 2.54 7.70
N LYS A 147 -18.36 1.80 8.81
CA LYS A 147 -18.35 2.40 10.14
C LYS A 147 -17.03 3.12 10.39
N THR A 148 -17.11 4.30 10.98
CA THR A 148 -15.95 5.08 11.43
C THR A 148 -15.92 5.11 12.96
N PHE A 149 -14.72 5.12 13.54
CA PHE A 149 -14.58 5.06 15.01
C PHE A 149 -14.53 6.43 15.69
N ARG A 150 -14.29 7.50 14.93
CA ARG A 150 -14.28 8.88 15.44
C ARG A 150 -15.04 9.80 14.50
N SER A 151 -15.64 10.82 15.10
CA SER A 151 -16.12 12.01 14.41
C SER A 151 -15.38 13.21 14.98
N VAL A 152 -14.99 14.12 14.10
CA VAL A 152 -14.26 15.34 14.46
C VAL A 152 -15.02 16.50 13.86
N PRO A 153 -15.47 17.48 14.66
CA PRO A 153 -16.07 18.70 14.12
C PRO A 153 -15.15 19.35 13.09
N PRO A 154 -15.69 19.97 12.03
CA PRO A 154 -14.87 20.54 10.97
C PRO A 154 -13.84 21.55 11.49
N ILE A 155 -12.58 21.32 11.15
CA ILE A 155 -11.47 22.19 11.52
C ILE A 155 -11.22 23.12 10.34
N ARG A 156 -11.72 24.35 10.44
CA ARG A 156 -11.67 25.35 9.38
C ARG A 156 -11.21 26.67 9.94
N GLN A 157 -10.56 27.49 9.11
CA GLN A 157 -10.25 28.85 9.49
C GLN A 157 -11.56 29.64 9.62
N PRO A 158 -11.86 30.26 10.77
CA PRO A 158 -13.20 30.76 11.10
C PRO A 158 -13.69 31.92 10.22
N TYR A 159 -12.81 32.60 9.49
CA TYR A 159 -13.12 33.79 8.70
C TYR A 159 -13.14 33.52 7.19
N PHE A 160 -12.35 32.55 6.70
CA PHE A 160 -12.16 32.34 5.26
C PHE A 160 -12.39 30.90 4.79
N ASP A 161 -12.70 29.97 5.69
CA ASP A 161 -12.91 28.55 5.37
C ASP A 161 -11.70 27.90 4.66
N LEU A 162 -10.51 28.50 4.84
CA LEU A 162 -9.26 28.10 4.21
C LEU A 162 -8.70 26.81 4.85
N PRO A 163 -7.90 26.03 4.10
CA PRO A 163 -7.14 24.92 4.66
C PRO A 163 -6.23 25.42 5.78
N LEU A 164 -6.34 24.80 6.96
CA LEU A 164 -5.51 25.14 8.11
C LEU A 164 -4.12 24.50 8.05
N PHE A 165 -3.97 23.47 7.23
CA PHE A 165 -2.80 22.61 7.24
C PHE A 165 -1.94 22.88 6.01
N ARG A 166 -0.71 23.36 6.22
CA ARG A 166 0.39 23.23 5.26
C ARG A 166 1.58 22.63 5.97
N LEU A 167 1.78 21.34 5.82
CA LEU A 167 2.68 20.56 6.68
C LEU A 167 4.05 20.26 6.02
N GLY A 168 4.32 20.84 4.85
CA GLY A 168 5.65 20.84 4.24
C GLY A 168 6.21 19.46 3.87
N LEU A 169 5.36 18.43 3.78
CA LEU A 169 5.78 17.09 3.35
C LEU A 169 6.23 17.12 1.89
N THR A 170 7.41 16.55 1.61
CA THR A 170 7.85 16.36 0.24
C THR A 170 6.98 15.32 -0.42
N ARG A 171 6.23 15.72 -1.44
CA ARG A 171 5.37 14.80 -2.19
C ARG A 171 6.25 13.94 -3.11
N PRO A 172 6.00 12.62 -3.21
CA PRO A 172 6.65 11.81 -4.23
C PRO A 172 6.40 12.37 -5.62
N GLU A 173 7.38 12.25 -6.51
CA GLU A 173 7.19 12.52 -7.93
C GLU A 173 6.51 11.34 -8.60
N PHE A 174 5.52 11.64 -9.46
CA PHE A 174 4.78 10.63 -10.22
C PHE A 174 5.03 10.88 -11.70
N THR A 175 5.78 9.98 -12.33
CA THR A 175 6.23 10.11 -13.72
C THR A 175 5.78 8.89 -14.55
N SER A 176 5.57 9.10 -15.86
CA SER A 176 5.26 8.02 -16.80
C SER A 176 6.48 7.16 -17.18
N THR A 177 7.68 7.68 -16.91
CA THR A 177 8.98 7.01 -17.03
C THR A 177 9.60 6.87 -15.66
N ALA A 178 9.66 5.65 -15.13
CA ALA A 178 10.20 5.39 -13.80
C ALA A 178 11.57 4.71 -13.89
N VAL A 179 12.54 5.27 -13.16
CA VAL A 179 13.82 4.62 -12.89
C VAL A 179 13.69 3.83 -11.60
N VAL A 180 13.82 2.51 -11.70
CA VAL A 180 13.60 1.55 -10.62
C VAL A 180 14.94 1.05 -10.12
N GLU A 181 15.27 1.36 -8.87
CA GLU A 181 16.50 0.87 -8.26
C GLU A 181 16.34 -0.56 -7.78
N VAL A 182 17.32 -1.39 -8.13
CA VAL A 182 17.38 -2.82 -7.80
C VAL A 182 18.74 -3.19 -7.22
N THR A 183 18.76 -4.18 -6.34
CA THR A 183 19.97 -4.88 -5.91
C THR A 183 20.10 -6.19 -6.67
N ASP A 184 21.30 -6.76 -6.70
CA ASP A 184 21.50 -8.08 -7.29
C ASP A 184 20.62 -9.13 -6.60
N GLY A 185 20.08 -10.04 -7.41
CA GLY A 185 19.37 -11.22 -6.96
C GLY A 185 20.35 -12.37 -6.70
N PRO A 186 19.93 -13.39 -5.93
CA PRO A 186 20.77 -14.53 -5.60
C PRO A 186 21.21 -15.36 -6.81
N ASP A 187 20.52 -15.28 -7.95
CA ASP A 187 20.83 -16.11 -9.13
C ASP A 187 21.27 -15.27 -10.34
N VAL A 188 21.74 -14.03 -10.12
CA VAL A 188 22.19 -13.14 -11.21
C VAL A 188 23.26 -13.80 -12.09
N ASP A 189 24.16 -14.57 -11.48
CA ASP A 189 25.25 -15.26 -12.18
C ASP A 189 24.74 -16.30 -13.19
N GLU A 190 23.51 -16.82 -13.02
CA GLU A 190 22.92 -17.79 -13.95
C GLU A 190 22.54 -17.16 -15.31
N PHE A 191 22.54 -15.83 -15.41
CA PHE A 191 22.23 -15.09 -16.63
C PHE A 191 23.48 -14.61 -17.38
N GLY A 192 24.66 -14.73 -16.78
CA GLY A 192 25.93 -14.26 -17.36
C GLY A 192 25.83 -12.83 -17.89
N ASP A 193 26.47 -12.58 -19.03
CA ASP A 193 26.48 -11.25 -19.66
C ASP A 193 25.08 -10.74 -20.08
N THR A 194 24.10 -11.63 -20.23
CA THR A 194 22.74 -11.21 -20.61
C THR A 194 22.00 -10.50 -19.48
N ALA A 195 22.47 -10.62 -18.23
CA ALA A 195 21.94 -9.87 -17.09
C ALA A 195 21.96 -8.36 -17.33
N GLU A 196 22.93 -7.86 -18.10
CA GLU A 196 23.07 -6.44 -18.46
C GLU A 196 21.88 -5.91 -19.27
N LEU A 197 21.09 -6.78 -19.91
CA LEU A 197 19.86 -6.36 -20.59
C LEU A 197 18.85 -5.72 -19.61
N LEU A 198 18.85 -6.15 -18.34
CA LEU A 198 17.98 -5.55 -17.31
C LEU A 198 18.23 -4.05 -17.16
N TYR A 199 19.47 -3.61 -17.29
CA TYR A 199 19.88 -2.24 -17.03
C TYR A 199 19.88 -1.36 -18.29
N ASN A 200 19.94 -1.97 -19.47
CA ASN A 200 20.10 -1.28 -20.75
C ASN A 200 18.83 -1.30 -21.62
N THR A 201 17.70 -1.75 -21.09
CA THR A 201 16.44 -1.90 -21.82
C THR A 201 15.32 -1.06 -21.19
N ASP A 202 14.52 -0.42 -22.04
CA ASP A 202 13.25 0.17 -21.67
C ASP A 202 12.14 -0.89 -21.65
N TYR A 203 11.66 -1.22 -20.46
CA TYR A 203 10.60 -2.20 -20.28
C TYR A 203 9.22 -1.54 -20.27
N THR A 204 8.25 -2.16 -20.93
CA THR A 204 6.86 -1.66 -21.03
C THR A 204 5.94 -2.44 -20.12
N VAL A 205 5.21 -1.75 -19.24
CA VAL A 205 4.24 -2.39 -18.35
C VAL A 205 3.07 -2.96 -19.14
N SER A 206 2.80 -4.25 -18.97
CA SER A 206 1.68 -4.95 -19.60
C SER A 206 0.36 -4.69 -18.88
N ALA A 207 -0.74 -4.73 -19.65
CA ALA A 207 -2.11 -4.71 -19.11
C ALA A 207 -2.45 -5.95 -18.24
N ARG A 208 -1.65 -7.02 -18.32
CA ARG A 208 -1.79 -8.23 -17.47
C ARG A 208 -1.24 -8.05 -16.05
N SER A 209 -0.67 -6.89 -15.73
CA SER A 209 -0.08 -6.58 -14.42
C SER A 209 -1.16 -6.41 -13.35
N ASN A 210 -0.88 -6.86 -12.12
CA ASN A 210 -1.81 -6.77 -10.99
C ASN A 210 -1.07 -6.67 -9.64
N HIS A 211 -1.77 -6.87 -8.52
CA HIS A 211 -1.19 -6.80 -7.17
C HIS A 211 -0.23 -7.94 -6.84
N ILE A 212 -0.23 -9.02 -7.62
CA ILE A 212 0.70 -10.16 -7.50
C ILE A 212 2.04 -9.79 -8.13
N GLY A 213 2.04 -9.15 -9.30
CA GLY A 213 3.26 -8.70 -9.95
C GLY A 213 3.00 -7.85 -11.20
N LEU A 214 4.01 -7.05 -11.55
CA LEU A 214 4.07 -6.32 -12.80
C LEU A 214 4.72 -7.20 -13.87
N ARG A 215 4.07 -7.30 -15.02
CA ARG A 215 4.56 -8.03 -16.19
C ARG A 215 5.08 -7.02 -17.18
N LEU A 216 6.36 -7.11 -17.54
CA LEU A 216 7.03 -6.12 -18.37
C LEU A 216 7.54 -6.75 -19.67
N GLY A 217 7.23 -6.13 -20.80
CA GLY A 217 7.74 -6.52 -22.12
C GLY A 217 8.96 -5.69 -22.53
N GLY A 218 9.93 -6.31 -23.19
CA GLY A 218 11.19 -5.72 -23.63
C GLY A 218 12.19 -6.81 -24.00
N ALA A 219 13.44 -6.43 -24.28
CA ALA A 219 14.53 -7.41 -24.40
C ALA A 219 14.81 -8.05 -23.03
N LEU A 220 14.87 -9.38 -22.97
CA LEU A 220 14.92 -10.13 -21.71
C LEU A 220 16.29 -10.77 -21.49
N PRO A 221 16.83 -10.71 -20.26
CA PRO A 221 17.95 -11.55 -19.85
C PRO A 221 17.63 -13.03 -20.06
N GLU A 222 18.62 -13.79 -20.54
CA GLU A 222 18.48 -15.22 -20.80
C GLU A 222 19.26 -16.03 -19.77
N ARG A 223 18.53 -16.88 -19.06
CA ARG A 223 19.15 -17.85 -18.15
C ARG A 223 19.99 -18.85 -18.95
N GLN A 224 21.27 -18.94 -18.61
CA GLN A 224 22.26 -19.84 -19.21
C GLN A 224 22.31 -21.20 -18.49
N SER A 225 21.97 -21.23 -17.19
CA SER A 225 21.88 -22.46 -16.42
C SER A 225 20.68 -23.32 -16.84
N THR A 226 20.91 -24.62 -17.04
CA THR A 226 19.87 -25.63 -17.30
C THR A 226 19.43 -26.39 -16.04
N ALA A 227 20.03 -26.09 -14.89
CA ALA A 227 19.71 -26.76 -13.63
C ALA A 227 18.28 -26.43 -13.17
N GLU A 228 17.62 -27.38 -12.52
CA GLU A 228 16.33 -27.12 -11.87
C GLU A 228 16.51 -26.20 -10.65
N VAL A 229 15.58 -25.26 -10.47
CA VAL A 229 15.54 -24.40 -9.28
C VAL A 229 14.58 -25.01 -8.28
N LEU A 230 15.10 -25.41 -7.11
CA LEU A 230 14.27 -25.86 -6.01
C LEU A 230 13.40 -24.69 -5.50
N SER A 231 12.14 -25.00 -5.21
CA SER A 231 11.22 -24.00 -4.65
C SER A 231 11.77 -23.43 -3.35
N ARG A 232 11.83 -22.10 -3.26
CA ARG A 232 12.34 -21.36 -2.10
C ARG A 232 11.53 -20.11 -1.84
N GLY A 233 11.73 -19.51 -0.66
CA GLY A 233 11.09 -18.24 -0.30
C GLY A 233 11.51 -17.14 -1.27
N VAL A 234 10.53 -16.44 -1.84
CA VAL A 234 10.76 -15.35 -2.79
C VAL A 234 10.45 -14.01 -2.13
N PRO A 235 11.31 -12.97 -2.23
CA PRO A 235 11.10 -11.66 -1.59
C PRO A 235 10.13 -10.75 -2.37
N VAL A 236 9.61 -9.70 -1.71
CA VAL A 236 8.83 -8.67 -2.41
C VAL A 236 9.81 -7.89 -3.27
N GLY A 237 9.45 -7.66 -4.52
CA GLY A 237 10.32 -7.00 -5.50
C GLY A 237 11.25 -7.94 -6.23
N ALA A 238 11.15 -9.27 -6.04
CA ALA A 238 11.91 -10.21 -6.86
C ALA A 238 11.60 -10.01 -8.35
N ILE A 239 12.64 -9.95 -9.15
CA ILE A 239 12.57 -9.88 -10.61
C ILE A 239 12.92 -11.26 -11.15
N GLU A 240 11.96 -11.87 -11.84
CA GLU A 240 12.06 -13.20 -12.43
C GLU A 240 11.86 -13.13 -13.95
N VAL A 241 12.40 -14.11 -14.67
CA VAL A 241 12.14 -14.32 -16.11
C VAL A 241 11.56 -15.73 -16.30
N PRO A 242 10.24 -15.94 -16.07
CA PRO A 242 9.67 -17.30 -15.98
C PRO A 242 9.59 -18.04 -17.32
N SER A 243 9.29 -17.34 -18.43
CA SER A 243 8.93 -17.98 -19.71
C SER A 243 9.60 -17.39 -20.96
N ARG A 244 10.69 -16.62 -20.82
CA ARG A 244 11.34 -15.85 -21.92
C ARG A 244 10.40 -14.91 -22.71
N GLU A 245 9.19 -14.66 -22.22
CA GLU A 245 8.22 -13.77 -22.87
C GLU A 245 8.08 -12.43 -22.16
N GLU A 246 8.34 -12.40 -20.85
CA GLU A 246 8.22 -11.20 -20.04
C GLU A 246 9.13 -11.24 -18.81
N LEU A 247 9.46 -10.05 -18.33
CA LEU A 247 10.09 -9.82 -17.04
C LEU A 247 8.98 -9.67 -15.99
N LEU A 248 9.03 -10.45 -14.92
CA LEU A 248 8.04 -10.42 -13.85
C LEU A 248 8.62 -9.78 -12.60
N VAL A 249 8.09 -8.63 -12.19
CA VAL A 249 8.43 -8.00 -10.92
C VAL A 249 7.36 -8.36 -9.90
N LEU A 250 7.69 -9.24 -8.97
CA LEU A 250 6.76 -9.74 -7.96
C LEU A 250 6.46 -8.68 -6.89
N HIS A 251 5.18 -8.43 -6.67
CA HIS A 251 4.70 -7.43 -5.73
C HIS A 251 4.19 -8.10 -4.44
N ARG A 252 3.27 -7.44 -3.72
CA ARG A 252 2.88 -7.83 -2.36
C ARG A 252 1.91 -9.01 -2.32
N GLY A 253 1.20 -9.26 -3.42
CA GLY A 253 0.29 -10.40 -3.56
C GLY A 253 0.91 -11.68 -4.12
N ARG A 254 2.23 -11.71 -4.34
CA ARG A 254 2.92 -12.92 -4.85
C ARG A 254 2.76 -14.13 -3.92
N GLY A 255 2.91 -15.32 -4.49
CA GLY A 255 3.12 -16.54 -3.70
C GLY A 255 4.37 -16.44 -2.82
N VAL A 256 4.36 -17.14 -1.68
CA VAL A 256 5.46 -17.09 -0.70
C VAL A 256 6.71 -17.81 -1.21
N THR A 257 6.52 -18.87 -1.98
CA THR A 257 7.59 -19.66 -2.60
C THR A 257 7.46 -19.68 -4.11
N ALA A 258 8.59 -19.67 -4.80
CA ALA A 258 8.67 -19.80 -6.25
C ALA A 258 9.86 -20.69 -6.63
N GLY A 259 9.77 -21.30 -7.81
CA GLY A 259 10.82 -22.14 -8.43
C GLY A 259 11.45 -21.48 -9.65
N TYR A 260 11.48 -20.14 -9.70
CA TYR A 260 12.10 -19.38 -10.78
C TYR A 260 13.34 -18.66 -10.26
N PRO A 261 14.38 -18.47 -11.10
CA PRO A 261 15.57 -17.72 -10.71
C PRO A 261 15.23 -16.24 -10.52
N VAL A 262 15.77 -15.66 -9.46
CA VAL A 262 15.62 -14.26 -9.08
C VAL A 262 16.89 -13.52 -9.52
N LEU A 263 16.73 -12.76 -10.61
CA LEU A 263 17.79 -11.98 -11.25
C LEU A 263 18.19 -10.75 -10.41
N ALA A 264 17.19 -10.05 -9.88
CA ALA A 264 17.37 -8.82 -9.13
C ALA A 264 16.23 -8.64 -8.11
N VAL A 265 16.42 -7.73 -7.15
CA VAL A 265 15.39 -7.40 -6.15
C VAL A 265 15.16 -5.89 -6.12
N VAL A 266 13.93 -5.46 -6.40
CA VAL A 266 13.51 -4.07 -6.34
C VAL A 266 13.59 -3.54 -4.92
N THR A 267 14.21 -2.38 -4.76
CA THR A 267 14.30 -1.68 -3.48
C THR A 267 12.91 -1.26 -2.96
N SER A 268 12.75 -1.14 -1.64
CA SER A 268 11.46 -0.78 -1.04
C SER A 268 10.91 0.55 -1.55
N ARG A 269 11.78 1.55 -1.80
CA ARG A 269 11.36 2.85 -2.36
C ARG A 269 10.93 2.73 -3.81
N SER A 270 11.60 1.90 -4.59
CA SER A 270 11.23 1.69 -5.99
C SER A 270 9.99 0.81 -6.15
N LEU A 271 9.65 -0.02 -5.15
CA LEU A 271 8.35 -0.69 -5.08
C LEU A 271 7.19 0.31 -4.93
N ASP A 272 7.37 1.38 -4.14
CA ASP A 272 6.35 2.44 -4.03
C ASP A 272 6.15 3.15 -5.38
N VAL A 273 7.22 3.34 -6.16
CA VAL A 273 7.16 3.90 -7.52
C VAL A 273 6.45 2.93 -8.48
N LEU A 274 6.83 1.64 -8.46
CA LEU A 274 6.20 0.61 -9.29
C LEU A 274 4.72 0.41 -8.96
N ALA A 275 4.31 0.63 -7.72
CA ALA A 275 2.91 0.62 -7.31
C ALA A 275 2.07 1.71 -8.00
N GLN A 276 2.70 2.67 -8.67
CA GLN A 276 2.02 3.72 -9.43
C GLN A 276 2.08 3.52 -10.95
N ALA A 277 2.78 2.47 -11.40
CA ALA A 277 2.94 2.17 -12.82
C ALA A 277 1.61 1.75 -13.47
N ARG A 278 1.33 2.29 -14.67
CA ARG A 278 0.16 1.94 -15.49
C ARG A 278 0.57 1.07 -16.66
N PRO A 279 -0.35 0.27 -17.23
CA PRO A 279 -0.15 -0.34 -18.54
C PRO A 279 0.32 0.71 -19.57
N GLY A 280 1.39 0.37 -20.30
CA GLY A 280 2.03 1.26 -21.27
C GLY A 280 3.14 2.16 -20.72
N HIS A 281 3.27 2.32 -19.38
CA HIS A 281 4.40 3.06 -18.81
C HIS A 281 5.74 2.37 -19.13
N LYS A 282 6.79 3.18 -19.22
CA LYS A 282 8.16 2.72 -19.44
C LYS A 282 8.93 2.68 -18.12
N ILE A 283 9.63 1.57 -17.90
CA ILE A 283 10.41 1.28 -16.71
C ILE A 283 11.84 0.99 -17.14
N THR A 284 12.81 1.65 -16.51
CA THR A 284 14.22 1.31 -16.61
C THR A 284 14.73 0.89 -15.25
N PHE A 285 15.72 -0.02 -15.22
CA PHE A 285 16.30 -0.47 -13.97
C PHE A 285 17.70 0.11 -13.79
N ARG A 286 18.01 0.48 -12.55
CA ARG A 286 19.34 0.94 -12.16
C ARG A 286 19.84 0.10 -10.99
N LYS A 287 21.07 -0.38 -11.10
CA LYS A 287 21.74 -1.09 -10.01
C LYS A 287 22.04 -0.13 -8.85
N THR A 288 21.81 -0.60 -7.63
CA THR A 288 22.23 0.07 -6.39
C THR A 288 22.74 -0.95 -5.38
N SER A 289 23.44 -0.49 -4.36
CA SER A 289 23.91 -1.35 -3.28
C SER A 289 22.86 -1.49 -2.16
N VAL A 290 22.91 -2.61 -1.43
CA VAL A 290 22.05 -2.83 -0.25
C VAL A 290 22.21 -1.71 0.81
N PRO A 291 23.44 -1.23 1.14
CA PRO A 291 23.61 -0.11 2.07
C PRO A 291 22.94 1.19 1.61
N GLU A 292 23.08 1.57 0.34
CA GLU A 292 22.46 2.78 -0.22
C GLU A 292 20.93 2.68 -0.22
N ALA A 293 20.39 1.55 -0.69
CA ALA A 293 18.96 1.29 -0.67
C ALA A 293 18.39 1.36 0.76
N THR A 294 19.12 0.80 1.73
CA THR A 294 18.76 0.85 3.16
C THR A 294 18.80 2.28 3.69
N ALA A 295 19.82 3.07 3.33
CA ALA A 295 19.93 4.47 3.74
C ALA A 295 18.76 5.31 3.21
N LYS A 296 18.40 5.17 1.94
CA LYS A 296 17.25 5.85 1.33
C LYS A 296 15.92 5.44 1.98
N HIS A 297 15.74 4.15 2.25
CA HIS A 297 14.54 3.67 2.94
C HIS A 297 14.42 4.25 4.36
N ARG A 298 15.52 4.27 5.13
CA ARG A 298 15.57 4.89 6.46
C ARG A 298 15.32 6.39 6.43
N ALA A 299 15.83 7.10 5.42
CA ALA A 299 15.57 8.52 5.24
C ALA A 299 14.07 8.81 5.04
N ALA A 300 13.39 8.02 4.19
CA ALA A 300 11.95 8.15 3.99
C ALA A 300 11.15 7.87 5.28
N LEU A 301 11.56 6.87 6.08
CA LEU A 301 10.93 6.61 7.37
C LEU A 301 11.11 7.77 8.38
N ARG A 302 12.27 8.44 8.37
CA ARG A 302 12.52 9.62 9.21
C ARG A 302 11.66 10.81 8.80
N GLU A 303 11.41 10.98 7.50
CA GLU A 303 10.49 12.00 6.99
C GLU A 303 9.06 11.76 7.48
N LEU A 304 8.58 10.50 7.40
CA LEU A 304 7.27 10.13 7.93
C LEU A 304 7.18 10.31 9.45
N GLU A 305 8.25 10.05 10.20
CA GLU A 305 8.26 10.29 11.65
C GLU A 305 8.24 11.78 12.00
N THR A 306 8.95 12.61 11.21
CA THR A 306 8.89 14.08 11.34
C THR A 306 7.48 14.59 11.07
N LEU A 307 6.83 14.07 10.02
CA LEU A 307 5.44 14.36 9.72
C LEU A 307 4.52 13.96 10.87
N ARG A 308 4.72 12.78 11.47
CA ARG A 308 3.92 12.31 12.61
C ARG A 308 4.05 13.24 13.81
N SER A 309 5.27 13.63 14.17
CA SER A 309 5.50 14.58 15.26
C SER A 309 4.80 15.90 15.00
N THR A 310 4.86 16.39 13.76
CA THR A 310 4.18 17.62 13.33
C THR A 310 2.66 17.49 13.45
N ILE A 311 2.07 16.42 12.91
CA ILE A 311 0.63 16.15 13.00
C ILE A 311 0.19 16.04 14.46
N SER A 312 0.91 15.28 15.28
CA SER A 312 0.59 15.09 16.70
C SER A 312 0.55 16.43 17.43
N THR A 313 1.54 17.30 17.19
CA THR A 313 1.60 18.65 17.77
C THR A 313 0.42 19.51 17.32
N VAL A 314 0.16 19.57 16.02
CA VAL A 314 -0.92 20.39 15.46
C VAL A 314 -2.29 19.88 15.93
N PHE A 315 -2.52 18.57 15.93
CA PHE A 315 -3.78 17.98 16.36
C PHE A 315 -4.04 18.22 17.84
N ALA A 316 -3.00 18.11 18.69
CA ALA A 316 -3.10 18.45 20.10
C ALA A 316 -3.50 19.93 20.31
N LEU A 317 -2.87 20.86 19.59
CA LEU A 317 -3.20 22.29 19.66
C LEU A 317 -4.63 22.61 19.19
N LEU A 318 -5.14 21.83 18.23
CA LEU A 318 -6.49 21.96 17.70
C LEU A 318 -7.53 21.13 18.49
N GLY A 319 -7.11 20.40 19.54
CA GLY A 319 -8.00 19.54 20.33
C GLY A 319 -8.51 18.30 19.59
N VAL A 320 -7.90 17.94 18.45
CA VAL A 320 -8.23 16.75 17.66
C VAL A 320 -7.73 15.51 18.39
N GLY A 321 -8.64 14.62 18.74
CA GLY A 321 -8.32 13.41 19.51
C GLY A 321 -8.43 13.55 21.03
N ASN A 322 -8.67 14.76 21.56
CA ASN A 322 -8.86 15.03 23.01
C ASN A 322 -10.31 14.87 23.50
N GLN A 323 -11.20 14.23 22.72
CA GLN A 323 -12.53 13.88 23.21
C GLN A 323 -12.42 12.68 24.17
N PRO A 324 -12.99 12.74 25.39
CA PRO A 324 -12.98 11.62 26.32
C PRO A 324 -13.85 10.49 25.77
N GLY A 325 -13.23 9.50 25.14
CA GLY A 325 -13.90 8.36 24.55
C GLY A 325 -12.99 7.13 24.58
N ASN A 326 -13.17 6.32 25.61
CA ASN A 326 -12.66 4.97 25.86
C ASN A 326 -11.22 4.67 25.42
N HIS A 327 -10.33 4.66 26.42
CA HIS A 327 -9.10 3.87 26.41
C HIS A 327 -9.43 2.40 26.08
N TYR A 328 -9.34 2.00 24.82
CA TYR A 328 -9.08 0.61 24.49
C TYR A 328 -7.60 0.34 24.69
N GLY A 329 -7.31 -0.22 25.86
CA GLY A 329 -6.21 -1.16 26.12
C GLY A 329 -4.84 -0.77 25.57
N SER A 330 -4.00 -0.24 26.45
CA SER A 330 -2.59 -0.61 26.49
C SER A 330 -2.42 -2.09 26.17
N GLN A 331 -1.55 -2.41 25.21
CA GLN A 331 -1.11 -3.78 24.95
C GLN A 331 -0.75 -4.46 26.27
N PRO A 332 -1.23 -5.68 26.56
CA PRO A 332 -0.66 -6.44 27.64
C PRO A 332 0.78 -6.80 27.25
N SER A 333 1.69 -6.42 28.13
CA SER A 333 3.07 -6.91 28.22
C SER A 333 3.17 -8.39 27.84
N ASN A 334 4.06 -8.69 26.88
CA ASN A 334 4.50 -10.05 26.58
C ASN A 334 5.13 -10.68 27.82
N HIS A 335 4.36 -11.40 28.63
CA HIS A 335 4.83 -12.42 29.55
C HIS A 335 3.78 -13.52 29.69
N TYR A 336 4.26 -14.72 29.99
CA TYR A 336 3.58 -16.02 30.06
C TYR A 336 3.43 -16.74 28.71
N GLY A 337 3.98 -17.93 28.50
CA GLY A 337 4.16 -19.03 29.46
C GLY A 337 3.12 -20.10 29.13
N ASN A 338 3.61 -21.27 28.68
CA ASN A 338 2.90 -22.54 28.47
C ASN A 338 1.38 -22.48 28.20
N GLN A 339 0.98 -22.74 26.95
CA GLN A 339 -0.36 -23.25 26.64
C GLN A 339 -0.34 -24.76 26.35
N PRO A 340 -1.43 -25.48 26.69
CA PRO A 340 -1.50 -26.94 26.65
C PRO A 340 -1.76 -27.49 25.24
N GLY A 341 -1.41 -28.76 25.06
CA GLY A 341 -1.33 -29.48 23.80
C GLY A 341 -2.63 -29.58 23.00
N TRP A 342 -2.44 -29.66 21.68
CA TRP A 342 -3.46 -29.92 20.67
C TRP A 342 -4.05 -31.33 20.79
N PRO A 343 -5.32 -31.56 20.40
CA PRO A 343 -5.88 -32.91 20.38
C PRO A 343 -5.23 -33.76 19.28
N ARG A 344 -4.80 -34.97 19.64
CA ARG A 344 -4.32 -35.98 18.68
C ARG A 344 -5.50 -36.52 17.87
N LEU A 345 -5.36 -36.54 16.55
CA LEU A 345 -6.23 -37.29 15.64
C LEU A 345 -6.05 -38.80 15.89
N ALA A 346 -7.16 -39.52 16.05
CA ALA A 346 -7.20 -40.97 16.18
C ALA A 346 -6.95 -41.67 14.83
N PRO A 347 -6.30 -42.85 14.79
CA PRO A 347 -6.06 -43.58 13.56
C PRO A 347 -7.32 -44.28 13.05
N ALA A 348 -7.49 -44.31 11.73
CA ALA A 348 -8.50 -45.08 11.04
C ALA A 348 -8.28 -46.59 11.24
N ALA A 349 -9.31 -47.28 11.72
CA ALA A 349 -9.35 -48.74 11.75
C ALA A 349 -9.79 -49.27 10.37
N GLY A 350 -8.99 -50.16 9.80
CA GLY A 350 -9.35 -50.93 8.63
C GLY A 350 -10.25 -52.12 8.99
N SER A 351 -11.13 -52.43 8.05
CA SER A 351 -11.66 -53.77 7.76
C SER A 351 -11.93 -53.84 6.27
#